data_AF-A0A2G8TCY7-F1
#
_entry.id   AF-A0A2G8TCY7-F1
#
_cell.length_a   1.000
_cell.length_b   1.000
_cell.length_c   1.000
_cell.angle_alpha   90.00
_cell.angle_beta   90.00
_cell.angle_gamma   90.00
#
_symmetry.space_group_name_H-M   'P 1'
#
loop_
_entity.id
_entity.type
_entity.pdbx_description
1 polymer ?
#
loop_
_entity_poly.entity_id
_entity_poly.type
_entity_poly.pdbx_seq_one_letter_code
_entity_poly.pdbx_strand_id
1 'polypeptide(L)'
;MQSFNDNPALRAQLESQVDFMTEFTQRAYDAIRQLSDINLKLARQSTESALYAGRELLSCSDPARFIETAMKQVPPANERMRVYQQQLLGIITGAQQDFTRAAEARIPDASLYARAAADAAGDVARQAAAGNVAVSGSASGSAQPGGDWPDHDNASGATH
;
A
#
# COMPACT_ATOMS: atom_id res chain seq x y z
N MET A 1 -46.72 31.23 9.24
CA MET A 1 -45.60 30.37 8.85
C MET A 1 -44.47 30.67 9.81
N GLN A 2 -44.23 29.81 10.81
CA GLN A 2 -43.05 29.94 11.67
C GLN A 2 -41.84 29.79 10.75
N SER A 3 -41.02 30.83 10.68
CA SER A 3 -39.88 30.83 9.78
C SER A 3 -38.82 29.88 10.33
N PHE A 4 -38.02 29.26 9.46
CA PHE A 4 -36.85 28.47 9.86
C PHE A 4 -35.91 29.24 10.80
N ASN A 5 -35.98 30.58 10.75
CA ASN A 5 -35.23 31.50 11.61
C ASN A 5 -35.71 31.52 13.08
N ASP A 6 -36.93 31.06 13.37
CA ASP A 6 -37.53 31.14 14.72
C ASP A 6 -37.22 29.92 15.60
N ASN A 7 -36.50 28.92 15.07
CA ASN A 7 -36.13 27.70 15.81
C ASN A 7 -34.60 27.58 15.96
N PRO A 8 -34.01 28.18 17.02
CA PRO A 8 -32.55 28.17 17.23
C PRO A 8 -31.97 26.78 17.47
N ALA A 9 -32.75 25.83 18.00
CA ALA A 9 -32.31 24.45 18.20
C ALA A 9 -32.14 23.71 16.85
N LEU A 10 -33.07 23.91 15.92
CA LEU A 10 -33.00 23.32 14.59
C LEU A 10 -31.82 23.89 13.80
N ARG A 11 -31.55 25.20 13.92
CA ARG A 11 -30.40 25.85 13.30
C ARG A 11 -29.07 25.33 13.85
N ALA A 12 -28.94 25.24 15.18
CA ALA A 12 -27.74 24.70 15.82
C ALA A 12 -27.47 23.24 15.39
N GLN A 13 -28.52 22.43 15.23
CA GLN A 13 -28.40 21.06 14.72
C GLN A 13 -27.94 21.02 13.26
N LEU A 14 -28.43 21.92 12.39
CA LEU A 14 -27.99 22.00 11.00
C LEU A 14 -26.52 22.43 10.90
N GLU A 15 -26.13 23.47 11.64
CA GLU A 15 -24.75 23.95 11.73
C GLU A 15 -23.82 22.82 12.20
N SER A 16 -24.23 22.07 13.23
CA SER A 16 -23.44 20.93 13.72
C SER A 16 -23.24 19.80 12.70
N GLN A 17 -24.24 19.55 11.85
CA GLN A 17 -24.14 18.55 10.78
C GLN A 17 -23.21 19.01 9.66
N VAL A 18 -23.27 20.29 9.29
CA VAL A 18 -22.39 20.88 8.27
C VAL A 18 -20.94 20.88 8.75
N ASP A 19 -20.72 21.25 10.01
CA ASP A 19 -19.39 21.24 10.63
C ASP A 19 -18.80 19.83 10.68
N PHE A 20 -19.60 18.85 11.12
CA PHE A 20 -19.19 17.44 11.13
C PHE A 20 -18.80 16.94 9.73
N MET A 21 -19.62 17.22 8.72
CA MET A 21 -19.34 16.80 7.34
C MET A 21 -18.10 17.49 6.76
N THR A 22 -17.86 18.75 7.14
CA THR A 22 -16.68 19.49 6.72
C THR A 22 -15.43 18.91 7.35
N GLU A 23 -15.44 18.69 8.67
CA GLU A 23 -14.31 18.07 9.37
C GLU A 23 -14.05 16.66 8.83
N PHE A 24 -15.10 15.84 8.72
CA PHE A 24 -15.01 14.50 8.14
C PHE A 24 -14.33 14.50 6.76
N THR A 25 -14.76 15.39 5.86
CA THR A 25 -14.23 15.51 4.51
C THR A 25 -12.75 15.92 4.52
N GLN A 26 -12.38 16.86 5.39
CA GLN A 26 -10.98 17.28 5.56
C GLN A 26 -10.11 16.10 6.04
N ARG A 27 -10.56 15.35 7.06
CA ARG A 27 -9.84 14.18 7.56
C ARG A 27 -9.69 13.07 6.52
N ALA A 28 -10.75 12.81 5.76
CA ALA A 28 -10.71 11.85 4.66
C ALA A 28 -9.70 12.27 3.57
N TYR A 29 -9.67 13.55 3.21
CA TYR A 29 -8.71 14.08 2.24
C TYR A 29 -7.26 13.93 2.73
N ASP A 30 -7.00 14.23 4.01
CA ASP A 30 -5.67 14.06 4.61
C ASP A 30 -5.22 12.59 4.61
N ALA A 31 -6.11 11.66 4.95
CA ALA A 31 -5.81 10.23 4.89
C ALA A 31 -5.47 9.76 3.46
N ILE A 32 -6.25 10.19 2.46
CA ILE A 32 -5.99 9.88 1.04
C ILE A 32 -4.63 10.46 0.62
N ARG A 33 -4.33 11.71 0.99
CA ARG A 33 -3.05 12.35 0.70
C ARG A 33 -1.88 11.56 1.30
N GLN A 34 -1.96 11.20 2.59
CA GLN A 34 -0.93 10.42 3.25
C GLN A 34 -0.74 9.05 2.60
N LEU A 35 -1.84 8.39 2.20
CA LEU A 35 -1.78 7.12 1.49
C LEU A 35 -1.09 7.25 0.12
N SER A 36 -1.43 8.29 -0.65
CA SER A 36 -0.76 8.59 -1.92
C SER A 36 0.73 8.87 -1.70
N ASP A 37 1.09 9.62 -0.67
CA ASP A 37 2.48 9.95 -0.34
C ASP A 37 3.30 8.69 -0.05
N ILE A 38 2.78 7.74 0.74
CA ILE A 38 3.53 6.51 1.06
C ILE A 38 3.65 5.57 -0.15
N ASN A 39 2.64 5.52 -1.02
CA ASN A 39 2.69 4.76 -2.27
C ASN A 39 3.74 5.35 -3.23
N LEU A 40 3.74 6.68 -3.40
CA LEU A 40 4.72 7.36 -4.24
C LEU A 40 6.14 7.17 -3.70
N LYS A 41 6.32 7.26 -2.37
CA LYS A 41 7.61 6.97 -1.72
C LYS A 41 8.08 5.55 -1.99
N LEU A 42 7.20 4.55 -1.82
CA LEU A 42 7.54 3.15 -2.09
C LEU A 42 7.91 2.94 -3.57
N ALA A 43 7.13 3.48 -4.49
CA ALA A 43 7.39 3.40 -5.93
C ALA A 43 8.75 4.02 -6.27
N ARG A 44 9.01 5.24 -5.79
CA ARG A 44 10.28 5.93 -5.98
C ARG A 44 11.46 5.12 -5.44
N GLN A 45 11.37 4.64 -4.20
CA GLN A 45 12.42 3.83 -3.58
C GLN A 45 12.65 2.51 -4.33
N SER A 46 11.58 1.89 -4.84
CA SER A 46 11.67 0.67 -5.66
C SER A 46 12.40 0.93 -6.98
N THR A 47 12.04 2.00 -7.69
CA THR A 47 12.71 2.40 -8.94
C THR A 47 14.18 2.75 -8.71
N GLU A 48 14.48 3.56 -7.69
CA GLU A 48 15.87 3.92 -7.33
C GLU A 48 16.69 2.66 -7.00
N SER A 49 16.12 1.74 -6.22
CA SER A 49 16.76 0.46 -5.88
C SER A 49 16.99 -0.42 -7.11
N ALA A 50 16.02 -0.51 -8.02
CA ALA A 50 16.14 -1.31 -9.24
C ALA A 50 17.22 -0.75 -10.18
N LEU A 51 17.29 0.58 -10.34
CA LEU A 51 18.33 1.23 -11.14
C LEU A 51 19.72 1.01 -10.52
N TYR A 52 19.84 1.11 -9.19
CA TYR A 52 21.08 0.86 -8.47
C TYR A 52 21.51 -0.60 -8.61
N ALA A 53 20.62 -1.55 -8.34
CA ALA A 53 20.86 -2.99 -8.50
C ALA A 53 21.25 -3.34 -9.94
N GLY A 54 20.54 -2.80 -10.93
CA GLY A 54 20.83 -3.03 -12.34
C GLY A 54 22.23 -2.55 -12.72
N ARG A 55 22.65 -1.37 -12.26
CA ARG A 55 24.02 -0.87 -12.49
C ARG A 55 25.07 -1.76 -11.82
N GLU A 56 24.83 -2.18 -10.59
CA GLU A 56 25.78 -3.01 -9.84
C GLU A 56 25.92 -4.40 -10.47
N LEU A 57 24.81 -5.01 -10.90
CA LEU A 57 24.80 -6.27 -11.64
C LEU A 57 25.49 -6.14 -13.01
N LEU A 58 25.24 -5.07 -13.77
CA LEU A 58 25.92 -4.80 -15.05
C LEU A 58 27.42 -4.57 -14.90
N SER A 59 27.87 -4.12 -13.72
CA SER A 59 29.29 -3.95 -13.41
C SER A 59 30.00 -5.23 -12.96
N CYS A 60 29.24 -6.31 -12.65
CA CYS A 60 29.81 -7.59 -12.26
C CYS A 60 30.23 -8.40 -13.49
N SER A 61 31.54 -8.59 -13.67
CA SER A 61 32.08 -9.50 -14.69
C SER A 61 32.16 -10.97 -14.22
N ASP A 62 32.01 -11.22 -12.91
CA ASP A 62 32.15 -12.55 -12.29
C ASP A 62 30.78 -13.11 -11.86
N PRO A 63 30.39 -14.31 -12.31
CA PRO A 63 29.16 -14.98 -11.89
C PRO A 63 28.99 -15.14 -10.37
N ALA A 64 30.06 -15.32 -9.60
CA ALA A 64 29.98 -15.43 -8.15
C ALA A 64 29.60 -14.09 -7.49
N ARG A 65 30.15 -12.98 -8.00
CA ARG A 65 29.82 -11.60 -7.57
C ARG A 65 28.39 -11.21 -7.94
N PHE A 66 27.85 -11.77 -9.02
CA PHE A 66 26.47 -11.54 -9.43
C PHE A 66 25.47 -12.01 -8.36
N ILE A 67 25.61 -13.25 -7.87
CA ILE A 67 24.72 -13.79 -6.82
C ILE A 67 24.87 -13.01 -5.52
N GLU A 68 26.10 -12.68 -5.12
CA GLU A 68 26.36 -11.86 -3.93
C GLU A 68 25.67 -10.49 -4.01
N THR A 69 25.76 -9.84 -5.18
CA THR A 69 25.14 -8.53 -5.45
C THR A 69 23.62 -8.61 -5.47
N ALA A 70 23.05 -9.69 -6.01
CA ALA A 70 21.61 -9.94 -5.94
C ALA A 70 21.13 -10.13 -4.50
N MET A 71 21.86 -10.91 -3.69
CA MET A 71 21.52 -11.17 -2.29
C MET A 71 21.56 -9.90 -1.41
N LYS A 72 22.42 -8.93 -1.74
CA LYS A 72 22.48 -7.62 -1.04
C LYS A 72 21.18 -6.81 -1.16
N GLN A 73 20.34 -7.09 -2.16
CA GLN A 73 19.07 -6.37 -2.35
C GLN A 73 17.91 -6.93 -1.52
N VAL A 74 18.05 -8.12 -0.94
CA VAL A 74 16.99 -8.76 -0.15
C VAL A 74 16.73 -8.01 1.18
N PRO A 75 17.73 -7.71 2.02
CA PRO A 75 17.50 -6.95 3.25
C PRO A 75 16.83 -5.57 3.04
N PRO A 76 17.28 -4.70 2.11
CA PRO A 76 16.65 -3.40 1.92
C PRO A 76 15.25 -3.49 1.31
N ALA A 77 14.93 -4.54 0.54
CA ALA A 77 13.56 -4.78 0.07
C ALA A 77 12.61 -5.13 1.20
N ASN A 78 13.03 -6.01 2.12
CA ASN A 78 12.24 -6.39 3.28
C ASN A 78 11.98 -5.20 4.22
N GLU A 79 13.00 -4.38 4.46
CA GLU A 79 12.84 -3.19 5.31
C GLU A 79 11.87 -2.18 4.71
N ARG A 80 11.94 -1.92 3.40
CA ARG A 80 10.99 -1.04 2.70
C ARG A 80 9.55 -1.51 2.85
N MET A 81 9.30 -2.81 2.69
CA MET A 81 7.97 -3.38 2.89
C MET A 81 7.50 -3.22 4.34
N ARG A 82 8.37 -3.49 5.32
CA ARG A 82 8.04 -3.32 6.74
C ARG A 82 7.68 -1.88 7.08
N VAL A 83 8.46 -0.91 6.59
CA VAL A 83 8.19 0.52 6.79
C VAL A 83 6.89 0.93 6.13
N TYR A 84 6.61 0.46 4.90
CA TYR A 84 5.32 0.71 4.23
C TYR A 84 4.15 0.18 5.06
N GLN A 85 4.25 -1.05 5.58
CA GLN A 85 3.21 -1.63 6.45
C GLN A 85 3.00 -0.83 7.73
N GLN A 86 4.07 -0.39 8.39
CA GLN A 86 3.98 0.44 9.60
C GLN A 86 3.32 1.79 9.31
N GLN A 87 3.71 2.45 8.22
CA GLN A 87 3.11 3.72 7.80
C GLN A 87 1.64 3.57 7.44
N LEU A 88 1.28 2.48 6.74
CA LEU A 88 -0.10 2.16 6.41
C LEU A 88 -0.97 1.99 7.66
N LEU A 89 -0.49 1.22 8.65
CA LEU A 89 -1.15 1.07 9.94
C LEU A 89 -1.27 2.41 10.68
N GLY A 90 -0.24 3.26 10.61
CA GLY A 90 -0.27 4.62 11.15
C GLY A 90 -1.39 5.48 10.54
N ILE A 91 -1.59 5.43 9.23
CA ILE A 91 -2.66 6.16 8.53
C ILE A 91 -4.04 5.64 8.97
N ILE A 92 -4.22 4.31 9.01
CA ILE A 92 -5.50 3.70 9.40
C ILE A 92 -5.86 4.06 10.85
N THR A 93 -4.89 3.93 11.77
CA THR A 93 -5.11 4.25 13.19
C THR A 93 -5.32 5.74 13.43
N GLY A 94 -4.59 6.60 12.72
CA GLY A 94 -4.79 8.06 12.75
C GLY A 94 -6.17 8.47 12.24
N ALA A 95 -6.60 7.90 11.11
CA ALA A 95 -7.94 8.14 10.56
C ALA A 95 -9.04 7.68 11.53
N GLN A 96 -8.92 6.49 12.13
CA GLN A 96 -9.84 6.01 13.16
C GLN A 96 -9.95 7.01 14.34
N GLN A 97 -8.82 7.46 14.88
CA GLN A 97 -8.80 8.41 15.99
C GLN A 97 -9.45 9.75 15.62
N ASP A 98 -9.11 10.30 14.45
CA ASP A 98 -9.67 11.57 13.98
C ASP A 98 -11.18 11.48 13.74
N PHE A 99 -11.67 10.37 13.17
CA PHE A 99 -13.10 10.15 12.99
C PHE A 99 -13.84 9.92 14.31
N THR A 100 -13.26 9.19 15.27
CA THR A 100 -13.84 9.03 16.61
C THR A 100 -13.96 10.36 17.32
N ARG A 101 -12.94 11.22 17.26
CA ARG A 101 -13.00 12.58 17.84
C ARG A 101 -14.07 13.45 17.20
N ALA A 102 -14.16 13.45 15.87
CA ALA A 102 -15.21 14.19 15.15
C ALA A 102 -16.62 13.69 15.53
N ALA A 103 -16.77 12.39 15.77
CA ALA A 103 -18.03 11.79 16.20
C ALA A 103 -18.40 12.11 17.66
N GLU A 104 -17.45 11.97 18.60
CA GLU A 104 -17.61 12.31 20.02
C GLU A 104 -17.99 13.78 20.21
N ALA A 105 -17.54 14.66 19.32
CA ALA A 105 -17.80 16.09 19.43
C ALA A 105 -19.30 16.44 19.33
N ARG A 106 -20.12 15.76 18.51
CA ARG A 106 -21.45 16.31 18.16
C ARG A 106 -22.65 15.38 17.88
N ILE A 107 -22.57 14.04 17.70
CA ILE A 107 -23.78 13.23 17.41
C ILE A 107 -23.65 11.75 17.89
N PRO A 108 -24.67 11.14 18.55
CA PRO A 108 -24.67 9.71 18.91
C PRO A 108 -24.53 8.75 17.71
N ASP A 109 -25.10 9.10 16.55
CA ASP A 109 -25.04 8.31 15.30
C ASP A 109 -23.74 8.49 14.50
N ALA A 110 -22.90 9.48 14.84
CA ALA A 110 -21.64 9.72 14.12
C ALA A 110 -20.63 8.57 14.29
N SER A 111 -20.77 7.78 15.34
CA SER A 111 -19.94 6.59 15.61
C SER A 111 -20.05 5.52 14.51
N LEU A 112 -21.22 5.38 13.86
CA LEU A 112 -21.43 4.44 12.76
C LEU A 112 -20.72 4.92 11.48
N TYR A 113 -20.82 6.21 11.18
CA TYR A 113 -20.14 6.80 10.03
C TYR A 113 -18.61 6.78 10.18
N ALA A 114 -18.11 7.02 11.40
CA ALA A 114 -16.69 6.91 11.72
C ALA A 114 -16.13 5.50 11.49
N ARG A 115 -16.89 4.46 11.89
CA ARG A 115 -16.52 3.06 11.65
C ARG A 115 -16.52 2.72 10.17
N ALA A 116 -17.57 3.09 9.44
CA ALA A 116 -17.65 2.85 8.00
C ALA A 116 -16.50 3.55 7.23
N ALA A 117 -16.09 4.74 7.65
CA ALA A 117 -14.96 5.45 7.07
C ALA A 117 -13.62 4.80 7.40
N ALA A 118 -13.45 4.30 8.62
CA ALA A 118 -12.27 3.53 9.01
C ALA A 118 -12.15 2.21 8.20
N ASP A 119 -13.27 1.52 8.00
CA ASP A 119 -13.32 0.29 7.20
C ASP A 119 -12.96 0.59 5.73
N ALA A 120 -13.55 1.63 5.15
CA ALA A 120 -13.25 2.07 3.79
C ALA A 120 -11.77 2.47 3.63
N ALA A 121 -11.20 3.19 4.60
CA ALA A 121 -9.77 3.51 4.63
C ALA A 121 -8.91 2.23 4.66
N GLY A 122 -9.32 1.22 5.43
CA GLY A 122 -8.67 -0.09 5.49
C GLY A 122 -8.77 -0.90 4.18
N ASP A 123 -9.88 -0.77 3.43
CA ASP A 123 -10.05 -1.40 2.13
C ASP A 123 -9.16 -0.76 1.06
N VAL A 124 -9.15 0.57 0.98
CA VAL A 124 -8.29 1.31 0.03
C VAL A 124 -6.82 1.03 0.32
N ALA A 125 -6.43 0.98 1.60
CA ALA A 125 -5.10 0.59 2.04
C ALA A 125 -4.69 -0.81 1.56
N ARG A 126 -5.59 -1.80 1.68
CA ARG A 126 -5.36 -3.18 1.21
C ARG A 126 -5.24 -3.26 -0.31
N GLN A 127 -6.07 -2.55 -1.05
CA GLN A 127 -5.97 -2.48 -2.51
C GLN A 127 -4.65 -1.86 -2.98
N ALA A 128 -4.21 -0.77 -2.33
CA ALA A 128 -2.92 -0.15 -2.62
C ALA A 128 -1.76 -1.13 -2.37
N ALA A 129 -1.79 -1.87 -1.25
CA ALA A 129 -0.78 -2.89 -0.96
C ALA A 129 -0.78 -4.02 -2.01
N ALA A 130 -1.96 -4.53 -2.39
CA ALA A 130 -2.09 -5.61 -3.37
C ALA A 130 -1.55 -5.24 -4.77
N GLY A 131 -1.84 -4.01 -5.23
CA GLY A 131 -1.32 -3.51 -6.52
C GLY A 131 0.22 -3.44 -6.55
N ASN A 132 0.84 -3.05 -5.44
CA ASN A 132 2.30 -2.91 -5.34
C ASN A 132 3.03 -4.26 -5.21
N VAL A 133 2.40 -5.25 -4.57
CA VAL A 133 2.94 -6.63 -4.48
C VAL A 133 2.94 -7.30 -5.86
N ALA A 134 1.92 -7.06 -6.69
CA ALA A 134 1.86 -7.60 -8.06
C ALA A 134 3.04 -7.11 -8.93
N VAL A 135 3.40 -5.81 -8.83
CA VAL A 135 4.55 -5.24 -9.54
C VAL A 135 5.90 -5.84 -9.07
N SER A 136 5.98 -6.25 -7.81
CA SER A 136 7.21 -6.81 -7.22
C SER A 136 7.33 -8.32 -7.46
N GLY A 137 6.21 -9.05 -7.51
CA GLY A 137 6.19 -10.50 -7.76
C GLY A 137 6.56 -10.87 -9.19
N SER A 138 6.27 -10.01 -10.17
CA SER A 138 6.63 -10.25 -11.58
C SER A 138 8.14 -10.26 -11.84
N ALA A 139 8.95 -9.65 -10.95
CA ALA A 139 10.41 -9.67 -11.05
C ALA A 139 11.04 -10.95 -10.47
N SER A 140 10.32 -11.68 -9.62
CA SER A 140 10.83 -12.90 -8.95
C SER A 140 10.43 -14.20 -9.64
N GLY A 141 9.55 -14.16 -10.64
CA GLY A 141 8.96 -15.34 -11.28
C GLY A 141 9.71 -15.92 -12.49
N SER A 142 10.83 -15.34 -12.94
CA SER A 142 11.53 -15.77 -14.16
C SER A 142 12.86 -16.49 -13.93
N ALA A 143 13.20 -16.88 -12.70
CA ALA A 143 14.39 -17.66 -12.40
C ALA A 143 14.03 -19.11 -12.09
N GLN A 144 13.50 -19.83 -13.09
CA GLN A 144 13.48 -21.29 -13.07
C GLN A 144 14.84 -21.75 -13.64
N PRO A 145 15.74 -22.34 -12.83
CA PRO A 145 17.02 -22.80 -13.34
C PRO A 145 16.76 -23.93 -14.32
N GLY A 146 17.22 -23.75 -15.57
CA GLY A 146 17.14 -24.74 -16.63
C GLY A 146 17.74 -26.06 -16.17
N GLY A 147 16.94 -27.12 -16.26
CA GLY A 147 17.33 -28.47 -15.91
C GLY A 147 16.37 -29.46 -16.54
N ASP A 148 16.41 -29.55 -17.87
CA ASP A 148 16.25 -30.82 -18.59
C ASP A 148 16.75 -30.63 -20.03
N TRP A 149 18.01 -30.96 -20.29
CA TRP A 149 18.49 -31.16 -21.66
C TRP A 149 18.16 -32.61 -22.02
N PRO A 150 17.38 -32.88 -23.07
CA PRO A 150 17.10 -34.25 -23.47
C PRO A 150 18.37 -34.87 -24.08
N ASP A 151 18.87 -35.93 -23.45
CA ASP A 151 19.91 -36.81 -23.99
C ASP A 151 19.39 -37.43 -25.30
N HIS A 152 19.82 -36.87 -26.42
CA HIS A 152 19.87 -37.56 -27.70
C HIS A 152 21.21 -38.27 -27.76
N ASP A 153 21.23 -39.59 -27.50
CA ASP A 153 22.03 -40.58 -28.22
C ASP A 153 21.98 -41.95 -27.51
N ASN A 154 21.29 -42.92 -28.10
CA ASN A 154 21.88 -44.22 -28.44
C ASN A 154 20.87 -45.08 -29.23
N ALA A 155 20.94 -44.97 -30.55
CA ALA A 155 20.48 -46.01 -31.47
C ALA A 155 21.71 -46.66 -32.11
N SER A 156 22.07 -47.85 -31.64
CA SER A 156 22.86 -48.89 -32.30
C SER A 156 22.66 -50.14 -31.43
N GLY A 157 22.05 -51.25 -31.83
CA GLY A 157 22.09 -51.95 -33.10
C GLY A 157 22.59 -53.38 -32.83
N ALA A 158 21.99 -54.37 -33.50
CA ALA A 158 22.29 -55.82 -33.53
C ALA A 158 21.71 -56.67 -32.37
N THR A 159 20.67 -57.49 -32.56
CA THR A 159 20.50 -58.74 -33.36
C THR A 159 21.37 -59.92 -32.90
N HIS A 160 20.65 -61.02 -32.62
CA HIS A 160 21.04 -62.40 -32.29
C HIS A 160 21.30 -62.74 -30.82
#